data_AF-A0A2V8RDJ2-F1
#
_entry.id   AF-A0A2V8RDJ2-F1
#
_cell.length_a   1.000
_cell.length_b   1.000
_cell.length_c   1.000
_cell.angle_alpha   90.00
_cell.angle_beta   90.00
_cell.angle_gamma   90.00
#
_symmetry.space_group_name_H-M   'P 1'
#
loop_
_entity.id
_entity.type
_entity.pdbx_description
1 polymer ?
#
loop_
_entity_poly.entity_id
_entity_poly.type
_entity_poly.pdbx_seq_one_letter_code
_entity_poly.pdbx_strand_id
1 'polypeptide(L)'
;MSTTSTKSRAKKKPEPTAEYASGDGFSVLKWRIASASILITGAFLRLYDLGLVPFHHDEGVNGNFLVTLVREGRYQYDPQNYHGPTLYFFSAVIPWIVRFFGGKSAG
;
A
#
# COMPACT_ATOMS: atom_id res chain seq x y z
N MET A 1 18.29 -83.83 -4.37
CA MET A 1 18.27 -83.29 -2.99
C MET A 1 18.44 -81.78 -3.06
N SER A 2 17.44 -81.07 -2.56
CA SER A 2 17.32 -79.61 -2.47
C SER A 2 18.40 -78.99 -1.56
N THR A 3 18.82 -77.76 -1.83
CA THR A 3 18.29 -76.57 -1.14
C THR A 3 18.86 -75.30 -1.78
N THR A 4 17.95 -74.47 -2.29
CA THR A 4 18.18 -73.13 -2.82
C THR A 4 18.33 -72.16 -1.65
N SER A 5 19.46 -71.46 -1.54
CA SER A 5 19.62 -70.36 -0.57
C SER A 5 19.10 -69.06 -1.18
N THR A 6 17.90 -68.66 -0.75
CA THR A 6 17.31 -67.35 -0.99
C THR A 6 17.94 -66.35 -0.01
N LYS A 7 18.60 -65.31 -0.51
CA LYS A 7 18.80 -64.08 0.28
C LYS A 7 18.23 -62.89 -0.47
N SER A 8 17.14 -62.40 0.08
CA SER A 8 16.27 -61.34 -0.39
C SER A 8 17.01 -60.03 -0.67
N ARG A 9 16.81 -59.50 -1.87
CA ARG A 9 17.00 -58.09 -2.21
C ARG A 9 16.16 -57.23 -1.24
N ALA A 10 16.81 -56.65 -0.24
CA ALA A 10 16.19 -55.63 0.59
C ALA A 10 15.93 -54.40 -0.28
N LYS A 11 14.67 -54.23 -0.72
CA LYS A 11 14.19 -52.96 -1.25
C LYS A 11 14.25 -51.95 -0.09
N LYS A 12 15.21 -51.04 -0.12
CA LYS A 12 15.20 -49.85 0.74
C LYS A 12 13.96 -49.03 0.36
N LYS A 13 12.94 -49.09 1.21
CA LYS A 13 11.74 -48.25 1.13
C LYS A 13 12.19 -46.79 1.26
N PRO A 14 11.79 -45.86 0.38
CA PRO A 14 12.02 -44.44 0.66
C PRO A 14 11.20 -44.12 1.91
N GLU A 15 11.86 -43.61 2.95
CA GLU A 15 11.16 -43.06 4.10
C GLU A 15 10.50 -41.76 3.68
N PRO A 16 9.18 -41.61 3.82
CA PRO A 16 8.58 -40.30 3.86
C PRO A 16 8.63 -39.87 5.33
N THR A 17 9.75 -39.30 5.78
CA THR A 17 9.73 -38.50 7.00
C THR A 17 9.04 -37.19 6.67
N ALA A 18 7.72 -37.28 6.69
CA ALA A 18 6.79 -36.19 6.74
C ALA A 18 7.03 -35.43 8.06
N GLU A 19 7.94 -34.48 8.02
CA GLU A 19 7.97 -33.40 9.00
C GLU A 19 8.55 -32.13 8.37
N TYR A 20 8.06 -31.78 7.18
CA TYR A 20 7.82 -30.36 6.95
C TYR A 20 6.64 -30.03 7.85
N ALA A 21 6.96 -29.74 9.12
CA ALA A 21 6.05 -29.17 10.08
C ALA A 21 5.18 -28.19 9.31
N SER A 22 3.90 -28.52 9.22
CA SER A 22 2.85 -27.64 8.76
C SER A 22 2.86 -26.47 9.73
N GLY A 23 3.81 -25.56 9.53
CA GLY A 23 3.78 -24.25 10.12
C GLY A 23 2.45 -23.69 9.66
N ASP A 24 1.57 -23.43 10.62
CA ASP A 24 0.40 -22.60 10.43
C ASP A 24 0.89 -21.20 10.01
N GLY A 25 1.41 -21.10 8.79
CA GLY A 25 1.71 -19.87 8.11
C GLY A 25 0.38 -19.15 8.00
N PHE A 26 0.33 -17.92 8.55
CA PHE A 26 -0.87 -17.10 8.53
C PHE A 26 -1.61 -17.23 7.21
N SER A 27 -2.88 -17.65 7.25
CA SER A 27 -3.72 -17.69 6.06
C SER A 27 -3.70 -16.32 5.39
N VAL A 28 -3.46 -16.28 4.08
CA VAL A 28 -3.42 -15.03 3.27
C VAL A 28 -4.64 -14.15 3.55
N LEU A 29 -5.80 -14.76 3.78
CA LEU A 29 -7.01 -14.02 4.13
C LEU A 29 -6.90 -13.30 5.48
N LYS A 30 -6.39 -13.99 6.52
CA LYS A 30 -6.18 -13.39 7.85
C LYS A 30 -5.18 -12.23 7.77
N TRP A 31 -4.10 -12.41 7.01
CA TRP A 31 -3.12 -11.34 6.78
C TRP A 31 -3.76 -10.14 6.08
N ARG A 32 -4.51 -10.38 4.99
CA ARG A 32 -5.21 -9.30 4.25
C ARG A 32 -6.21 -8.56 5.12
N ILE A 33 -6.98 -9.27 5.95
CA ILE A 33 -7.95 -8.66 6.86
C ILE A 33 -7.22 -7.80 7.89
N ALA A 34 -6.14 -8.31 8.50
CA ALA A 34 -5.36 -7.55 9.48
C ALA A 34 -4.73 -6.29 8.85
N SER A 35 -4.16 -6.40 7.64
CA SER A 35 -3.63 -5.24 6.92
C SER A 35 -4.72 -4.23 6.59
N ALA A 36 -5.87 -4.69 6.09
CA ALA A 36 -7.01 -3.81 5.78
C ALA A 36 -7.56 -3.12 7.03
N SER A 37 -7.69 -3.83 8.15
CA SER A 37 -8.17 -3.24 9.39
C SER A 37 -7.23 -2.15 9.92
N ILE A 38 -5.91 -2.34 9.79
CA ILE A 38 -4.93 -1.32 10.16
C ILE A 38 -5.08 -0.07 9.27
N LEU A 39 -5.19 -0.26 7.95
CA LEU A 39 -5.35 0.86 7.01
C LEU A 39 -6.66 1.63 7.24
N ILE A 40 -7.77 0.91 7.43
CA ILE A 40 -9.09 1.53 7.70
C ILE A 40 -9.07 2.30 9.02
N THR A 41 -8.49 1.72 10.07
CA THR A 41 -8.39 2.38 11.37
C THR A 41 -7.53 3.64 11.28
N GLY A 42 -6.37 3.55 10.63
CA GLY A 42 -5.50 4.70 10.40
C GLY A 42 -6.17 5.81 9.58
N ALA A 43 -6.90 5.43 8.54
CA ALA A 43 -7.69 6.36 7.73
C ALA A 43 -8.81 7.02 8.56
N PHE A 44 -9.57 6.26 9.35
CA PHE A 44 -10.61 6.79 10.21
C PHE A 44 -10.06 7.81 11.21
N LEU A 45 -8.97 7.47 11.92
CA LEU A 45 -8.35 8.39 12.87
C LEU A 45 -7.81 9.68 12.23
N ARG A 46 -7.41 9.62 10.95
CA ARG A 46 -6.89 10.79 10.21
C ARG A 46 -7.97 11.61 9.52
N LEU A 47 -9.11 11.00 9.17
CA LEU A 47 -10.12 11.60 8.31
C LEU A 47 -11.47 11.83 9.01
N TYR A 48 -11.67 11.37 10.25
CA TYR A 48 -12.95 11.51 10.95
C TYR A 48 -13.31 12.98 11.22
N ASP A 49 -12.32 13.80 11.58
CA ASP A 49 -12.52 15.23 11.81
C ASP A 49 -11.32 16.03 11.31
N LEU A 50 -11.30 16.33 10.00
CA LEU A 50 -10.25 17.16 9.40
C LEU A 50 -10.29 18.60 9.93
N GLY A 51 -11.42 19.07 10.45
CA GLY A 51 -11.59 20.44 10.92
C GLY A 51 -10.98 20.68 12.30
N LEU A 52 -10.71 19.63 13.06
CA LEU A 52 -10.17 19.72 14.42
C LEU A 52 -8.74 20.27 14.46
N VAL A 53 -7.96 20.07 13.40
CA VAL A 53 -6.61 20.62 13.26
C VAL A 53 -6.68 21.79 12.28
N PRO A 54 -6.76 23.04 12.74
CA PRO A 54 -6.73 24.18 11.84
C PRO A 54 -5.44 24.15 11.04
N PHE A 55 -5.54 24.52 9.75
CA PHE A 55 -4.39 24.50 8.86
C PHE A 55 -3.23 25.28 9.47
N HIS A 56 -2.10 24.62 9.62
CA HIS A 56 -0.86 25.29 9.94
C HIS A 56 -0.47 26.21 8.77
N HIS A 57 0.37 27.20 9.06
CA HIS A 57 0.78 28.20 8.07
C HIS A 57 1.36 27.56 6.80
N ASP A 58 2.12 26.48 6.93
CA ASP A 58 2.68 25.71 5.82
C ASP A 58 1.63 24.90 5.05
N GLU A 59 0.64 24.31 5.72
CA GLU A 59 -0.45 23.58 5.07
C GLU A 59 -1.30 24.52 4.20
N GLY A 60 -1.59 25.73 4.68
CA GLY A 60 -2.29 26.77 3.91
C GLY A 60 -1.50 27.23 2.68
N VAL A 61 -0.20 27.49 2.84
CA VAL A 61 0.70 27.84 1.73
C VAL A 61 0.75 26.71 0.70
N ASN A 62 0.87 25.46 1.14
CA ASN A 62 0.89 24.31 0.24
C ASN A 62 -0.43 24.16 -0.53
N GLY A 63 -1.55 24.38 0.15
CA GLY A 63 -2.88 24.40 -0.46
C GLY A 63 -3.02 25.48 -1.52
N ASN A 64 -2.50 26.68 -1.28
CA ASN A 64 -2.54 27.76 -2.26
C ASN A 64 -1.76 27.43 -3.54
N PHE A 65 -0.57 26.83 -3.42
CA PHE A 65 0.19 26.36 -4.59
C PHE A 65 -0.54 25.26 -5.35
N LEU A 66 -1.15 24.31 -4.64
CA LEU A 66 -1.93 23.24 -5.27
C LEU A 66 -3.15 23.77 -6.02
N VAL A 67 -3.91 24.70 -5.41
CA VAL A 67 -5.08 25.32 -6.04
C VAL A 67 -4.67 26.10 -7.29
N THR A 68 -3.60 26.88 -7.22
CA THR A 68 -3.06 27.63 -8.35
C THR A 68 -2.63 26.69 -9.49
N LEU A 69 -1.92 25.60 -9.15
CA LEU A 69 -1.50 24.60 -10.12
C LEU A 69 -2.70 23.92 -10.80
N VAL A 70 -3.71 23.51 -10.03
CA VAL A 70 -4.89 22.81 -10.57
C VAL A 70 -5.77 23.72 -11.41
N ARG A 71 -5.93 24.99 -11.03
CA ARG A 71 -6.83 25.94 -11.71
C ARG A 71 -6.18 26.66 -12.87
N GLU A 72 -4.95 27.11 -12.71
CA GLU A 72 -4.23 27.94 -13.69
C GLU A 72 -3.19 27.15 -14.49
N GLY A 73 -2.80 25.96 -14.02
CA GLY A 73 -1.72 25.19 -14.63
C GLY A 73 -0.33 25.79 -14.37
N ARG A 74 -0.21 26.70 -13.40
CA ARG A 74 1.03 27.43 -13.10
C ARG A 74 1.60 26.98 -11.76
N TYR A 75 2.89 26.65 -11.77
CA TYR A 75 3.68 26.43 -10.56
C TYR A 75 5.01 27.15 -10.71
N GLN A 76 5.30 28.09 -9.81
CA GLN A 76 6.59 28.79 -9.76
C GLN A 76 7.37 28.31 -8.55
N TYR A 77 8.48 27.63 -8.82
CA TYR A 77 9.38 27.16 -7.79
C TYR A 77 10.35 28.26 -7.39
N ASP A 78 10.42 28.55 -6.10
CA ASP A 78 11.48 29.38 -5.50
C ASP A 78 12.32 28.51 -4.54
N PRO A 79 13.55 28.13 -4.92
CA PRO A 79 14.43 27.30 -4.09
C PRO A 79 14.93 28.00 -2.82
N GLN A 80 14.75 29.32 -2.69
CA GLN A 80 15.19 30.04 -1.49
C GLN A 80 14.21 29.88 -0.32
N ASN A 81 12.93 29.64 -0.61
CA ASN A 81 11.86 29.67 0.39
C ASN A 81 11.00 28.40 0.45
N TYR A 82 10.99 27.55 -0.59
CA TYR A 82 10.04 26.44 -0.68
C TYR A 82 10.65 25.10 -1.07
N HIS A 83 9.93 24.03 -0.70
CA HIS A 83 10.26 22.67 -1.09
C HIS A 83 9.99 22.42 -2.59
N GLY A 84 10.67 21.40 -3.13
CA GLY A 84 10.60 21.04 -4.54
C GLY A 84 9.17 20.71 -5.05
N PRO A 85 8.98 20.71 -6.38
CA PRO A 85 7.66 20.61 -7.02
C PRO A 85 6.90 19.31 -6.72
N THR A 86 7.60 18.25 -6.30
CA THR A 86 7.07 16.87 -6.23
C THR A 86 5.75 16.79 -5.47
N LEU A 87 5.65 17.40 -4.29
CA LEU A 87 4.44 17.33 -3.47
C LEU A 87 3.20 17.86 -4.21
N TYR A 88 3.34 18.97 -4.93
CA TYR A 88 2.24 19.65 -5.61
C TYR A 88 1.75 18.88 -6.82
N PHE A 89 2.66 18.38 -7.66
CA PHE A 89 2.28 17.59 -8.82
C PHE A 89 1.68 16.23 -8.45
N PHE A 90 2.18 15.57 -7.40
CA PHE A 90 1.54 14.35 -6.89
C PHE A 90 0.16 14.64 -6.30
N SER A 91 0.03 15.72 -5.54
CA SER A 91 -1.26 16.11 -4.95
C SER A 91 -2.28 16.52 -6.02
N ALA A 92 -1.84 17.07 -7.16
CA ALA A 92 -2.70 17.51 -8.26
C ALA A 92 -3.34 16.35 -9.05
N VAL A 93 -2.80 15.13 -8.96
CA VAL A 93 -3.36 13.95 -9.65
C VAL A 93 -4.81 13.70 -9.26
N ILE A 94 -5.13 13.78 -7.96
CA ILE A 94 -6.49 13.56 -7.45
C ILE A 94 -7.48 14.59 -8.02
N PRO A 95 -7.30 15.91 -7.84
CA PRO A 95 -8.23 16.90 -8.38
C PRO A 95 -8.28 16.90 -9.92
N TRP A 96 -7.20 16.53 -10.62
CA TRP A 96 -7.28 16.36 -12.08
C TRP A 96 -8.11 15.15 -12.49
N ILE A 97 -8.00 14.03 -11.78
CA ILE A 97 -8.88 12.87 -12.00
C ILE A 97 -10.33 13.27 -11.73
N VAL A 98 -10.60 13.96 -10.62
CA VAL A 98 -11.93 14.46 -10.29
C VAL A 98 -12.47 15.38 -11.39
N ARG A 99 -11.66 16.32 -11.89
CA ARG A 99 -12.03 17.23 -12.98
C ARG A 99 -12.24 16.50 -14.32
N PHE A 100 -11.47 15.45 -14.57
CA PHE A 100 -11.61 14.62 -15.76
C PHE A 100 -12.95 13.89 -15.79
N PHE A 101 -13.37 13.30 -14.66
CA PHE A 101 -14.64 12.58 -14.56
C PHE A 101 -15.86 13.47 -14.25
N GLY A 102 -15.67 14.55 -13.49
CA GLY A 102 -16.72 15.46 -13.00
C GLY A 102 -16.88 16.76 -13.80
N GLY A 103 -16.06 16.99 -14.82
CA GLY A 103 -16.08 18.21 -15.63
C GLY A 103 -15.37 19.41 -14.98
N LYS A 104 -15.27 20.52 -15.72
CA LYS A 104 -14.48 21.72 -15.35
C LYS A 104 -14.94 22.43 -14.06
N SER A 105 -16.13 22.10 -13.56
CA SER A 105 -16.72 22.64 -12.34
C SER A 105 -16.38 21.85 -11.06
N ALA A 106 -15.71 20.70 -11.19
CA ALA A 106 -15.45 19.78 -10.07
C ALA A 106 -14.16 20.06 -9.25
N GLY A 107 -13.56 21.25 -9.36
CA GLY A 107 -12.37 21.65 -8.58
C GLY A 107 -11.98 23.11 -8.70
#